data_AF-A0A819T9F2-F1
#
_entry.id   AF-A0A819T9F2-F1
#
_cell.length_a   1.000
_cell.length_b   1.000
_cell.length_c   1.000
_cell.angle_alpha   90.00
_cell.angle_beta   90.00
_cell.angle_gamma   90.00
#
_symmetry.space_group_name_H-M   'P 1'
#
loop_
_entity.id
_entity.type
_entity.pdbx_description
1 polymer ?
#
loop_
_entity_poly.entity_id
_entity_poly.type
_entity_poly.pdbx_seq_one_letter_code
_entity_poly.pdbx_strand_id
1 'polypeptide(L)'
;MVQNKIASQIFDMTSPGVHAFLIIVRVDRFTPEEKNTIDFIKKIFGDGAAKYCIIIFTREDQLEEGQTIDDFINSSDQLKELVHCCGNRKLAINNKLNGQPLKIKTDQLLQMIDQMVQSNR
;
A
#
# COMPACT_ATOMS: atom_id res chain seq x y z
N MET A 1 -3.11 -24.99 7.87
CA MET A 1 -3.80 -25.62 6.71
C MET A 1 -4.47 -24.59 5.80
N VAL A 2 -5.22 -23.60 6.32
CA VAL A 2 -5.88 -22.57 5.49
C VAL A 2 -4.90 -21.59 4.82
N GLN A 3 -3.85 -21.13 5.51
CA GLN A 3 -2.85 -20.21 4.94
C GLN A 3 -2.13 -20.76 3.71
N ASN A 4 -1.86 -22.08 3.67
CA ASN A 4 -1.20 -22.72 2.52
C ASN A 4 -2.09 -22.77 1.27
N LYS A 5 -3.41 -22.85 1.45
CA LYS A 5 -4.35 -22.88 0.31
C LYS A 5 -4.50 -21.50 -0.33
N ILE A 6 -4.54 -20.44 0.49
CA ILE A 6 -4.58 -19.04 0.00
C ILE A 6 -3.27 -18.70 -0.72
N ALA A 7 -2.12 -19.04 -0.14
CA ALA A 7 -0.82 -18.82 -0.78
C ALA A 7 -0.75 -19.51 -2.17
N SER A 8 -1.14 -20.79 -2.25
CA SER A 8 -1.17 -21.53 -3.52
C SER A 8 -2.04 -20.85 -4.58
N GLN A 9 -3.25 -20.43 -4.22
CA GLN A 9 -4.15 -19.74 -5.15
C GLN A 9 -3.58 -18.41 -5.64
N ILE A 10 -2.90 -17.65 -4.76
CA ILE A 10 -2.26 -16.39 -5.16
C ILE A 10 -1.12 -16.67 -6.14
N PHE A 11 -0.27 -17.67 -5.90
CA PHE A 11 0.79 -18.04 -6.83
C PHE A 11 0.23 -18.43 -8.21
N ASP A 12 -0.83 -19.23 -8.25
CA ASP A 12 -1.47 -19.64 -9.50
C ASP A 12 -2.05 -18.46 -10.27
N MET A 13 -2.70 -17.51 -9.58
CA MET A 13 -3.35 -16.35 -10.20
C MET A 13 -2.38 -15.24 -10.61
N THR A 14 -1.16 -15.24 -10.06
CA THR A 14 -0.20 -14.13 -10.23
C THR A 14 1.00 -14.49 -11.09
N SER A 15 1.06 -15.71 -11.65
CA SER A 15 2.11 -16.11 -12.60
C SER A 15 2.21 -15.11 -13.77
N PRO A 16 3.42 -14.61 -14.14
CA PRO A 16 4.76 -15.06 -13.70
C PRO A 16 5.25 -14.49 -12.36
N GLY A 17 4.53 -13.55 -11.76
CA GLY A 17 4.80 -13.00 -10.42
C GLY A 17 3.98 -11.74 -10.12
N VAL A 18 3.89 -11.38 -8.83
CA VAL A 18 3.25 -10.12 -8.38
C VAL A 18 4.19 -8.94 -8.65
N HIS A 19 3.69 -7.91 -9.35
CA HIS A 19 4.44 -6.67 -9.61
C HIS A 19 4.43 -5.71 -8.41
N ALA A 20 3.30 -5.63 -7.70
CA ALA A 20 3.12 -4.74 -6.56
C ALA A 20 2.03 -5.27 -5.62
N PHE A 21 2.21 -5.05 -4.32
CA PHE A 21 1.18 -5.21 -3.30
C PHE A 21 0.66 -3.83 -2.90
N LEU A 22 -0.65 -3.61 -3.07
CA LEU A 22 -1.31 -2.38 -2.64
C LEU A 22 -1.97 -2.62 -1.28
N ILE A 23 -1.48 -1.94 -0.24
CA ILE A 23 -2.04 -2.03 1.11
C ILE A 23 -2.95 -0.84 1.32
N ILE A 24 -4.25 -1.10 1.47
CA ILE A 24 -5.27 -0.07 1.59
C ILE A 24 -5.44 0.31 3.06
N VAL A 25 -5.24 1.58 3.38
CA VAL A 25 -5.47 2.16 4.71
C VAL A 25 -6.49 3.27 4.57
N ARG A 26 -7.40 3.43 5.52
CA ARG A 26 -8.33 4.57 5.52
C ARG A 26 -7.78 5.68 6.39
N VAL A 27 -7.79 6.91 5.90
CA VAL A 27 -7.66 8.05 6.82
C VAL A 27 -8.91 8.06 7.69
N ASP A 28 -8.76 8.17 9.02
CA ASP A 28 -9.74 7.88 10.09
C ASP A 28 -9.54 6.56 10.82
N ARG A 29 -8.91 5.56 10.20
CA ARG A 29 -8.92 4.20 10.76
C ARG A 29 -7.66 3.44 10.41
N PHE A 30 -6.77 3.35 11.40
CA PHE A 30 -5.66 2.42 11.42
C PHE A 30 -5.88 1.37 12.51
N THR A 31 -5.68 0.12 12.15
CA THR A 31 -6.04 -1.08 12.90
C THR A 31 -4.85 -2.05 12.94
N PRO A 32 -4.76 -2.91 13.97
CA PRO A 32 -3.71 -3.94 14.03
C PRO A 32 -3.64 -4.84 12.79
N GLU A 33 -4.76 -5.06 12.10
CA GLU A 33 -4.86 -5.85 10.88
C GLU A 33 -4.01 -5.27 9.74
N GLU A 34 -3.97 -3.94 9.59
CA GLU A 34 -3.15 -3.28 8.57
C GLU A 34 -1.66 -3.44 8.86
N LYS A 35 -1.26 -3.45 10.15
CA LYS A 35 0.12 -3.78 10.56
C LYS A 35 0.46 -5.24 10.22
N ASN A 36 -0.41 -6.17 10.59
CA ASN A 36 -0.19 -7.61 10.38
C ASN A 36 -0.16 -8.00 8.89
N THR A 37 -0.68 -7.13 8.00
CA THR A 37 -0.69 -7.38 6.56
C THR A 37 0.73 -7.46 5.97
N ILE A 38 1.66 -6.62 6.42
CA ILE A 38 3.05 -6.70 5.95
C ILE A 38 3.70 -8.01 6.40
N ASP A 39 3.49 -8.41 7.65
CA ASP A 39 4.06 -9.66 8.17
C ASP A 39 3.48 -10.88 7.45
N PHE A 40 2.20 -10.82 7.09
CA PHE A 40 1.57 -11.84 6.26
C PHE A 40 2.18 -11.92 4.85
N ILE A 41 2.39 -10.78 4.19
CA ILE A 41 3.04 -10.71 2.87
C ILE A 41 4.46 -11.29 2.94
N LYS A 42 5.26 -10.88 3.95
CA LYS A 42 6.61 -11.41 4.17
C LYS A 42 6.61 -12.91 4.41
N LYS A 43 5.63 -13.42 5.16
CA LYS A 43 5.48 -14.86 5.43
C LYS A 43 5.24 -15.68 4.18
N ILE A 44 4.52 -15.15 3.18
CA ILE A 44 4.18 -15.87 1.94
C ILE A 44 5.25 -15.70 0.87
N PHE A 45 5.75 -14.47 0.69
CA PHE A 45 6.60 -14.09 -0.43
C PHE A 45 8.07 -13.83 -0.04
N GLY A 46 8.40 -13.97 1.24
CA GLY A 46 9.73 -13.73 1.81
C GLY A 46 9.92 -12.28 2.30
N ASP A 47 10.94 -12.06 3.13
CA ASP A 47 11.21 -10.75 3.77
C ASP A 47 11.42 -9.61 2.77
N GLY A 48 11.89 -9.93 1.56
CA GLY A 48 12.06 -8.98 0.46
C GLY A 48 10.76 -8.43 -0.11
N ALA A 49 9.62 -9.08 0.15
CA ALA A 49 8.33 -8.72 -0.46
C ALA A 49 7.82 -7.33 -0.04
N ALA A 50 8.22 -6.84 1.14
CA ALA A 50 7.91 -5.48 1.59
C ALA A 50 8.46 -4.40 0.63
N LYS A 51 9.54 -4.71 -0.11
CA LYS A 51 10.09 -3.83 -1.15
C LYS A 51 9.12 -3.59 -2.30
N TYR A 52 8.15 -4.49 -2.51
CA TYR A 52 7.13 -4.39 -3.56
C TYR A 52 5.78 -3.88 -3.03
N CYS A 53 5.74 -3.37 -1.80
CA CYS A 53 4.52 -2.82 -1.20
C CYS A 53 4.42 -1.31 -1.38
N ILE A 54 3.19 -0.83 -1.62
CA ILE A 54 2.80 0.58 -1.68
C ILE A 54 1.58 0.75 -0.76
N ILE A 55 1.60 1.79 0.09
CA ILE A 55 0.45 2.13 0.93
C ILE A 55 -0.51 3.06 0.18
N ILE A 56 -1.78 2.71 0.08
CA ILE A 56 -2.82 3.55 -0.49
C ILE A 56 -3.73 4.05 0.62
N PHE A 57 -3.64 5.34 0.92
CA PHE A 57 -4.54 6.00 1.86
C PHE A 57 -5.82 6.41 1.14
N THR A 58 -6.94 5.81 1.52
CA THR A 58 -8.25 6.11 0.96
C THR A 58 -8.99 7.13 1.81
N ARG A 59 -9.98 7.79 1.19
CA ARG A 59 -10.80 8.85 1.80
C ARG A 59 -10.01 10.11 2.15
N GLU A 60 -9.05 10.47 1.30
CA GLU A 60 -8.24 11.70 1.43
C GLU A 60 -9.08 12.97 1.75
N ASP A 61 -10.36 13.00 1.33
CA ASP A 61 -11.33 14.04 1.66
C ASP A 61 -11.77 14.11 3.14
N GLN A 62 -11.36 13.16 3.97
CA GLN A 62 -11.70 13.06 5.39
C GLN A 62 -10.52 13.42 6.31
N LEU A 63 -9.41 13.90 5.76
CA LEU A 63 -8.36 14.53 6.57
C LEU A 63 -8.90 15.78 7.26
N GLU A 64 -8.36 16.12 8.43
CA GLU A 64 -8.72 17.35 9.14
C GLU A 64 -8.38 18.58 8.30
N GLU A 65 -9.07 19.70 8.53
CA GLU A 65 -8.85 20.92 7.75
C GLU A 65 -7.39 21.39 7.87
N GLY A 66 -6.70 21.50 6.73
CA GLY A 66 -5.29 21.87 6.66
C GLY A 66 -4.31 20.71 6.96
N GLN A 67 -4.79 19.53 7.33
CA GLN A 67 -3.95 18.36 7.58
C GLN A 67 -3.53 17.69 6.28
N THR A 68 -2.23 17.44 6.12
CA THR A 68 -1.70 16.66 5.00
C THR A 68 -1.69 15.16 5.31
N ILE A 69 -1.50 14.33 4.29
CA ILE A 69 -1.32 12.88 4.52
C ILE A 69 -0.06 12.59 5.35
N ASP A 70 0.99 13.39 5.19
CA ASP A 70 2.21 13.26 5.97
C ASP A 70 1.96 13.60 7.45
N ASP A 71 1.14 14.60 7.76
CA ASP A 71 0.75 14.91 9.14
C ASP A 71 -0.04 13.75 9.76
N PHE A 72 -0.98 13.17 9.01
CA PHE A 72 -1.73 11.99 9.45
C PHE A 72 -0.80 10.81 9.75
N ILE A 73 0.15 10.50 8.87
CA ILE A 73 1.16 9.46 9.12
C ILE A 73 1.98 9.81 10.34
N ASN A 74 2.34 11.08 10.50
CA ASN A 74 3.19 11.52 11.60
C ASN A 74 2.51 11.48 12.98
N SER A 75 1.18 11.37 13.01
CA SER A 75 0.40 11.23 14.23
C SER A 75 0.52 9.86 14.91
N SER A 76 1.03 8.83 14.21
CA SER A 76 1.14 7.47 14.73
C SER A 76 2.48 6.83 14.35
N ASP A 77 3.27 6.44 15.34
CA ASP A 77 4.56 5.77 15.11
C ASP A 77 4.38 4.43 14.39
N GLN A 78 3.25 3.76 14.59
CA GLN A 78 2.93 2.53 13.87
C GLN A 78 2.66 2.78 12.38
N LEU A 79 2.00 3.90 12.04
CA LEU A 79 1.80 4.29 10.63
C LEU A 79 3.12 4.71 9.99
N LYS A 80 3.96 5.47 10.70
CA LYS A 80 5.31 5.81 10.23
C LYS A 80 6.10 4.54 9.94
N GLU A 81 6.11 3.59 10.86
CA GLU A 81 6.82 2.31 10.72
C GLU A 81 6.29 1.52 9.51
N LEU A 82 4.97 1.44 9.33
CA LEU A 82 4.34 0.78 8.18
C LEU A 82 4.81 1.39 6.85
N VAL A 83 4.72 2.72 6.73
CA VAL A 83 5.13 3.46 5.53
C VAL A 83 6.63 3.31 5.28
N HIS A 84 7.44 3.34 6.34
CA HIS A 84 8.88 3.14 6.26
C HIS A 84 9.25 1.73 5.78
N CYS A 85 8.57 0.69 6.30
CA CYS A 85 8.73 -0.69 5.83
C CYS A 85 8.43 -0.84 4.34
N CYS A 86 7.53 -0.02 3.81
CA CYS A 86 7.20 0.08 2.39
C CYS A 86 8.08 1.09 1.63
N GLY A 87 9.29 1.41 2.11
CA GLY A 87 10.23 2.29 1.42
C GLY A 87 9.71 3.72 1.21
N ASN A 88 8.84 4.19 2.11
CA ASN A 88 8.14 5.48 2.02
C ASN A 88 7.21 5.63 0.81
N ARG A 89 6.88 4.53 0.12
CA ARG A 89 5.96 4.53 -1.02
C ARG A 89 4.52 4.61 -0.53
N LYS A 90 3.87 5.74 -0.79
CA LYS A 90 2.50 6.02 -0.38
C LYS A 90 1.76 6.88 -1.39
N LEU A 91 0.46 6.70 -1.49
CA LEU A 91 -0.43 7.55 -2.27
C LEU A 91 -1.75 7.76 -1.52
N ALA A 92 -2.16 9.01 -1.35
CA ALA A 92 -3.50 9.34 -0.88
C ALA A 92 -4.46 9.48 -2.07
N ILE A 93 -5.66 8.94 -1.95
CA ILE A 93 -6.71 9.00 -2.96
C ILE A 93 -8.08 9.22 -2.31
N ASN A 94 -8.84 10.15 -2.87
CA ASN A 94 -10.27 10.22 -2.66
C ASN A 94 -10.98 9.38 -3.74
N ASN A 95 -11.61 8.27 -3.34
CA ASN A 95 -12.30 7.36 -4.27
C ASN A 95 -13.55 7.96 -4.93
N LYS A 96 -13.95 9.18 -4.55
CA LYS A 96 -15.02 9.95 -5.21
C LYS A 96 -14.52 10.77 -6.39
N LEU A 97 -13.19 10.87 -6.59
CA LEU A 97 -12.60 11.56 -7.73
C LEU A 97 -13.05 10.91 -9.04
N ASN A 98 -13.22 11.75 -10.06
CA ASN A 98 -13.55 11.32 -11.42
C ASN A 98 -12.81 12.22 -12.42
N GLY A 99 -12.82 11.83 -13.70
CA GLY A 99 -12.19 12.61 -14.77
C GLY A 99 -10.69 12.84 -14.56
N GLN A 100 -10.24 14.07 -14.80
CA GLN A 100 -8.81 14.43 -14.75
C GLN A 100 -8.16 14.24 -13.37
N PRO A 101 -8.77 14.66 -12.24
CA PRO A 101 -8.20 14.40 -10.92
C PRO A 101 -7.93 12.91 -10.63
N LEU A 102 -8.85 12.02 -11.02
CA LEU A 102 -8.65 10.58 -10.88
C LEU A 102 -7.50 10.10 -11.76
N LYS A 103 -7.45 10.56 -13.02
CA LYS A 103 -6.39 10.20 -13.95
C LYS A 103 -5.00 10.56 -13.41
N ILE A 104 -4.85 11.74 -12.82
CA ILE A 104 -3.57 12.18 -12.21
C ILE A 104 -3.14 11.20 -11.11
N LYS A 105 -4.06 10.80 -10.22
CA LYS A 105 -3.74 9.84 -9.14
C LYS A 105 -3.39 8.46 -9.70
N THR A 106 -4.08 8.01 -10.76
CA THR A 106 -3.76 6.75 -11.44
C THR A 106 -2.37 6.79 -12.09
N ASP A 107 -2.05 7.86 -12.79
CA ASP A 107 -0.74 8.04 -13.44
C ASP A 107 0.39 8.08 -12.39
N GLN A 108 0.17 8.74 -11.25
CA GLN A 108 1.10 8.73 -10.12
C GLN A 108 1.31 7.32 -9.55
N LEU A 109 0.24 6.53 -9.40
CA LEU A 109 0.34 5.15 -8.91
C LEU A 109 1.16 4.28 -9.88
N LEU A 110 0.87 4.38 -11.18
CA LEU A 110 1.59 3.61 -12.21
C LEU A 110 3.07 3.97 -12.24
N GLN A 111 3.40 5.28 -12.20
CA GLN A 111 4.78 5.74 -12.12
C GLN A 111 5.50 5.20 -10.88
N MET A 112 4.82 5.18 -9.73
CA MET A 112 5.38 4.64 -8.49
C MET A 112 5.66 3.14 -8.60
N ILE A 113 4.75 2.37 -9.21
CA ILE A 113 4.95 0.94 -9.48
C ILE A 113 6.15 0.72 -10.40
N ASP A 114 6.25 1.47 -11.50
CA ASP A 114 7.34 1.33 -12.46
C ASP A 114 8.70 1.62 -11.80
N GLN A 115 8.80 2.72 -11.04
CA GLN A 115 10.01 3.09 -10.31
C GLN A 115 10.38 2.04 -9.26
N MET A 116 9.39 1.51 -8.53
CA MET A 116 9.59 0.47 -7.52
C MET A 116 10.12 -0.81 -8.16
N VAL A 117 9.51 -1.28 -9.24
CA VAL A 117 9.94 -2.50 -9.95
C VAL A 117 11.35 -2.32 -10.51
N GLN A 118 11.68 -1.16 -11.08
CA GLN A 118 13.02 -0.87 -11.58
C GLN A 118 14.08 -0.84 -10.46
N SER A 119 13.75 -0.26 -9.31
CA SER A 119 14.68 -0.13 -8.17
C SER A 119 14.91 -1.43 -7.41
N ASN A 120 14.00 -2.41 -7.56
CA ASN A 120 14.06 -3.70 -6.89
C ASN A 120 14.56 -4.84 -7.80
N ARG A 121 14.97 -4.55 -9.04
CA ARG A 121 15.59 -5.53 -9.94
C ARG A 121 17.02 -5.85 -9.54
#